data_AF-A0A2N0AHZ9-F1
#
_entry.id   AF-A0A2N0AHZ9-F1
#
_cell.length_a   1.000
_cell.length_b   1.000
_cell.length_c   1.000
_cell.angle_alpha   90.00
_cell.angle_beta   90.00
_cell.angle_gamma   90.00
#
_symmetry.space_group_name_H-M   'P 1'
#
loop_
_entity.id
_entity.type
_entity.pdbx_description
1 polymer ?
#
loop_
_entity_poly.entity_id
_entity_poly.type
_entity_poly.pdbx_seq_one_letter_code
_entity_poly.pdbx_strand_id
1 'polypeptide(L)'
;MLGIKTLETNVNGTLVKGSLQLNARGAYQLDLICPYAGPMFTFSFPKVYHALWDGHTSEIDGYAISHLRTLFYKCENIKKEVPKFERELKEFWLEIETISVLSPFEWNEKCTFLKKALQDGYMDADIYEKTLNDLTIMMEKKYFEREKRCEAFLHQYLPEYSHLQNHFSWIRFCYELTEKKHLLLL
;
A
#
# COMPACT_ATOMS: atom_id res chain seq x y z
N MET A 1 16.94 -34.09 1.04
CA MET A 1 15.77 -33.20 1.07
C MET A 1 15.96 -32.22 2.22
N LEU A 2 16.04 -30.91 1.96
CA LEU A 2 15.91 -29.90 3.00
C LEU A 2 14.47 -30.01 3.52
N GLY A 3 14.31 -30.62 4.69
CA GLY A 3 13.00 -31.02 5.21
C GLY A 3 12.11 -29.80 5.42
N ILE A 4 10.91 -29.82 4.84
CA ILE A 4 9.83 -28.90 5.21
C ILE A 4 9.06 -29.60 6.32
N LYS A 5 8.90 -28.93 7.47
CA LYS A 5 8.13 -29.45 8.60
C LYS A 5 6.92 -28.57 8.83
N THR A 6 5.74 -29.17 8.90
CA THR A 6 4.52 -28.45 9.29
C THR A 6 4.43 -28.44 10.82
N LEU A 7 4.16 -27.26 11.38
CA LEU A 7 3.95 -27.04 12.80
C LEU A 7 2.53 -26.56 13.03
N GLU A 8 1.92 -26.99 14.13
CA GLU A 8 0.56 -26.63 14.50
C GLU A 8 0.50 -26.27 15.99
N THR A 9 -0.26 -25.22 16.33
CA THR A 9 -0.56 -24.85 17.71
C THR A 9 -1.98 -24.32 17.79
N ASN A 10 -2.61 -24.45 18.95
CA ASN A 10 -3.85 -23.75 19.26
C ASN A 10 -3.52 -22.41 19.92
N VAL A 11 -4.13 -21.32 19.45
CA VAL A 11 -4.05 -19.99 20.06
C VAL A 11 -5.48 -19.47 20.26
N ASN A 12 -5.90 -19.35 21.52
CA ASN A 12 -7.24 -18.86 21.90
C ASN A 12 -8.39 -19.56 21.15
N GLY A 13 -8.31 -20.88 20.94
CA GLY A 13 -9.31 -21.66 20.22
C GLY A 13 -9.13 -21.69 18.70
N THR A 14 -8.19 -20.93 18.15
CA THR A 14 -7.87 -20.90 16.71
C THR A 14 -6.71 -21.83 16.39
N LEU A 15 -6.88 -22.69 15.37
CA LEU A 15 -5.81 -23.53 14.86
C LEU A 15 -4.84 -22.70 14.02
N VAL A 16 -3.60 -22.61 14.48
CA VAL A 16 -2.53 -21.88 13.80
C VAL A 16 -1.55 -22.89 13.22
N LYS A 17 -1.30 -22.80 11.91
CA LYS A 17 -0.38 -23.69 11.19
C LYS A 17 0.70 -22.90 10.48
N GLY A 18 1.90 -23.44 10.42
CA GLY A 18 2.96 -22.89 9.59
C GLY A 18 3.95 -23.92 9.10
N SER A 19 4.70 -23.58 8.06
CA SER A 19 5.79 -24.39 7.53
C SER A 19 7.13 -23.86 8.00
N LEU A 20 7.92 -24.75 8.60
CA LEU A 20 9.31 -24.52 8.94
C LEU A 20 10.19 -25.17 7.88
N GLN A 21 11.10 -24.40 7.28
CA GLN A 21 12.06 -24.88 6.30
C GLN A 21 13.44 -24.26 6.54
N LEU A 22 14.51 -25.00 6.27
CA LEU A 22 15.87 -24.46 6.30
C LEU A 22 16.19 -23.84 4.92
N ASN A 23 16.50 -22.55 4.90
CA ASN A 23 16.82 -21.84 3.66
C ASN A 23 18.30 -22.06 3.25
N ALA A 24 18.63 -21.66 2.02
CA ALA A 24 19.97 -21.81 1.45
C ALA A 24 21.07 -21.04 2.22
N ARG A 25 20.71 -20.11 3.09
CA ARG A 25 21.63 -19.33 3.94
C ARG A 25 21.84 -19.97 5.32
N GLY A 26 21.28 -21.14 5.57
CA GLY A 26 21.40 -21.85 6.86
C GLY A 26 20.50 -21.27 7.96
N ALA A 27 19.52 -20.44 7.62
CA ALA A 27 18.52 -19.92 8.56
C ALA A 27 17.19 -20.69 8.41
N TYR A 28 16.48 -20.83 9.52
CA TYR A 28 15.14 -21.39 9.53
C TYR A 28 14.14 -20.32 9.13
N GLN A 29 13.30 -20.65 8.18
CA GLN A 29 12.21 -19.82 7.70
C GLN A 29 10.90 -20.46 8.15
N LEU A 30 10.06 -19.66 8.79
CA LEU A 30 8.76 -20.04 9.30
C LEU A 30 7.69 -19.22 8.60
N ASP A 31 6.87 -19.88 7.80
CA ASP A 31 5.78 -19.26 7.06
C ASP A 31 4.46 -19.59 7.76
N LEU A 32 3.65 -18.56 8.05
CA LEU A 32 2.29 -18.77 8.53
C LEU A 32 1.40 -19.21 7.36
N ILE A 33 0.70 -20.34 7.53
CA ILE A 33 -0.18 -20.94 6.52
C ILE A 33 -1.65 -20.74 6.89
N CYS A 34 -1.97 -20.87 8.18
CA CYS A 34 -3.35 -20.81 8.69
C CYS A 34 -3.38 -20.06 10.03
N PRO A 35 -4.36 -19.17 10.28
CA PRO A 35 -5.46 -18.78 9.38
C PRO A 35 -5.08 -17.73 8.33
N TYR A 36 -3.87 -17.18 8.39
CA TYR A 36 -3.39 -16.14 7.51
C TYR A 36 -2.19 -16.65 6.71
N ALA A 37 -2.32 -16.72 5.38
CA ALA A 37 -1.21 -17.10 4.52
C ALA A 37 -0.30 -15.90 4.24
N GLY A 38 1.02 -16.11 4.25
CA GLY A 38 2.00 -15.16 3.70
C GLY A 38 3.02 -14.54 4.68
N PRO A 39 2.68 -14.23 5.95
CA PRO A 39 3.66 -13.72 6.90
C PRO A 39 4.79 -14.73 7.14
N MET A 40 6.03 -14.24 7.04
CA MET A 40 7.24 -15.04 7.17
C MET A 40 8.12 -14.50 8.28
N PHE A 41 8.73 -15.39 9.05
CA PHE A 41 9.75 -15.07 10.05
C PHE A 41 10.99 -15.92 9.82
N THR A 42 12.17 -15.31 9.93
CA THR A 42 13.44 -16.04 9.82
C THR A 42 14.22 -15.96 11.12
N PHE A 43 14.80 -17.09 11.54
CA PHE A 43 15.64 -17.19 12.72
C PHE A 43 16.79 -18.17 12.50
N SER A 44 17.83 -18.04 13.29
CA SER A 44 19.00 -18.91 13.24
C SER A 44 19.37 -19.37 14.64
N PHE A 45 20.03 -20.52 14.71
CA PHE A 45 20.62 -21.03 15.94
C PHE A 45 22.14 -21.05 15.80
N PRO A 46 22.90 -20.96 16.91
CA PRO A 46 24.36 -21.13 16.88
C PRO A 46 24.81 -22.47 16.29
N LYS A 47 23.97 -23.50 16.40
CA LYS A 47 24.17 -24.82 15.77
C LYS A 47 23.14 -25.01 14.66
N VAL A 48 23.61 -25.32 13.45
CA VAL A 48 22.73 -25.62 12.32
C VAL A 48 22.33 -27.10 12.38
N TYR A 49 21.03 -27.36 12.43
CA TYR A 49 20.48 -28.71 12.40
C TYR A 49 19.93 -28.96 11.00
N HIS A 50 20.71 -29.68 10.20
CA HIS A 50 20.38 -29.93 8.78
C HIS A 50 19.22 -30.90 8.56
N ALA A 51 18.78 -31.61 9.60
CA ALA A 51 17.67 -32.56 9.55
C ALA A 51 16.60 -32.19 10.58
N LEU A 52 15.42 -31.78 10.11
CA LEU A 52 14.21 -31.54 10.92
C LEU A 52 13.46 -32.87 11.17
N TRP A 53 14.15 -33.90 11.66
CA TRP A 53 13.58 -35.25 11.86
C TRP A 53 13.17 -35.47 13.32
N ASP A 54 12.21 -36.37 13.54
CA ASP A 54 11.67 -36.68 14.86
C ASP A 54 12.76 -37.23 15.80
N GLY A 55 12.97 -36.54 16.91
CA GLY A 55 13.85 -36.95 18.01
C GLY A 55 14.99 -35.98 18.38
N HIS A 56 15.32 -34.99 17.53
CA HIS A 56 16.53 -34.16 17.75
C HIS A 56 16.34 -32.65 17.88
N THR A 57 15.12 -32.11 17.78
CA THR A 57 14.96 -30.65 17.69
C THR A 57 13.75 -30.11 18.45
N SER A 58 13.50 -30.60 19.67
CA SER A 58 12.45 -30.06 20.56
C SER A 58 12.61 -28.56 20.82
N GLU A 59 13.85 -28.07 20.89
CA GLU A 59 14.17 -26.65 21.06
C GLU A 59 13.75 -25.81 19.83
N ILE A 60 14.00 -26.32 18.61
CA ILE A 60 13.62 -25.65 17.36
C ILE A 60 12.10 -25.61 17.23
N ASP A 61 11.43 -26.73 17.52
CA ASP A 61 9.97 -26.81 17.48
C ASP A 61 9.33 -25.84 18.49
N GLY A 62 9.87 -25.78 19.72
CA GLY A 62 9.41 -24.85 20.75
C GLY A 62 9.57 -23.38 20.33
N TYR A 63 10.74 -23.01 19.79
CA TYR A 63 10.98 -21.67 19.25
C TYR A 63 10.07 -21.36 18.06
N ALA A 64 9.93 -22.28 17.12
CA ALA A 64 9.11 -22.10 15.94
C ALA A 64 7.62 -21.98 16.29
N ILE A 65 7.10 -22.77 17.23
CA ILE A 65 5.73 -22.65 17.75
C ILE A 65 5.53 -21.28 18.42
N SER A 66 6.50 -20.81 19.23
CA SER A 66 6.43 -19.49 19.84
C SER A 66 6.36 -18.38 18.77
N HIS A 67 7.23 -18.44 17.76
CA HIS A 67 7.20 -17.49 16.64
C HIS A 67 5.94 -17.60 15.78
N LEU A 68 5.33 -18.78 15.66
CA LEU A 68 4.02 -18.97 15.04
C LEU A 68 2.94 -18.15 15.75
N ARG A 69 2.94 -18.16 17.09
CA ARG A 69 2.02 -17.36 17.91
C ARG A 69 2.27 -15.87 17.72
N THR A 70 3.53 -15.45 17.69
CA THR A 70 3.89 -14.06 17.40
C THR A 70 3.40 -13.62 16.03
N LEU A 71 3.58 -14.44 14.99
CA LEU A 71 3.08 -14.18 13.64
C LEU A 71 1.55 -14.07 13.63
N PHE A 72 0.85 -14.99 14.30
CA PHE A 72 -0.61 -14.93 14.44
C PHE A 72 -1.08 -13.63 15.09
N TYR A 73 -0.52 -13.25 16.25
CA TYR A 73 -0.91 -11.99 16.92
C TYR A 73 -0.55 -10.75 16.11
N LYS A 74 0.55 -10.78 15.35
CA LYS A 74 0.89 -9.71 14.41
C LYS A 74 -0.22 -9.55 13.37
N CYS A 75 -0.70 -10.65 12.77
CA CYS A 75 -1.81 -10.61 11.82
C CYS A 75 -3.12 -10.15 12.45
N GLU A 76 -3.44 -10.62 13.66
CA GLU A 76 -4.64 -10.18 14.39
C GLU A 76 -4.63 -8.67 14.69
N ASN A 77 -3.47 -8.12 15.06
CA ASN A 77 -3.32 -6.68 15.29
C ASN A 77 -3.47 -5.90 13.98
N ILE A 78 -2.81 -6.35 12.91
CA ILE A 78 -2.96 -5.76 11.58
C ILE A 78 -4.43 -5.77 11.15
N LYS A 79 -5.13 -6.90 11.31
CA LYS A 79 -6.55 -7.03 10.96
C LYS A 79 -7.46 -6.06 11.74
N LYS A 80 -7.09 -5.68 12.96
CA LYS A 80 -7.81 -4.66 13.74
C LYS A 80 -7.52 -3.24 13.26
N GLU A 81 -6.30 -3.00 12.76
CA GLU A 81 -5.86 -1.69 12.25
C GLU A 81 -6.39 -1.40 10.84
N VAL A 82 -6.53 -2.41 9.98
CA VAL A 82 -6.97 -2.25 8.58
C VAL A 82 -8.31 -1.50 8.46
N PRO A 83 -9.39 -1.83 9.18
CA PRO A 83 -10.65 -1.08 9.07
C PRO A 83 -10.56 0.38 9.51
N LYS A 84 -9.62 0.72 10.40
CA LYS A 84 -9.36 2.12 10.80
C LYS A 84 -8.72 2.86 9.63
N PHE A 85 -7.68 2.28 9.04
CA PHE A 85 -7.00 2.85 7.88
C PHE A 85 -7.92 2.97 6.66
N GLU A 86 -8.74 1.95 6.35
CA GLU A 86 -9.69 2.00 5.24
C GLU A 86 -10.71 3.13 5.39
N ARG A 87 -11.13 3.41 6.63
CA ARG A 87 -12.03 4.53 6.93
C ARG A 87 -11.35 5.87 6.73
N GLU A 88 -10.16 6.04 7.30
CA GLU A 88 -9.34 7.25 7.15
C GLU A 88 -9.04 7.53 5.67
N LEU A 89 -8.75 6.47 4.90
CA LEU A 89 -8.54 6.56 3.46
C LEU A 89 -9.82 6.99 2.72
N LYS A 90 -10.97 6.42 3.08
CA LYS A 90 -12.25 6.80 2.46
C LYS A 90 -12.62 8.25 2.74
N GLU A 91 -12.41 8.70 3.97
CA GLU A 91 -12.64 10.09 4.38
C GLU A 91 -11.70 11.04 3.61
N PHE A 92 -10.43 10.68 3.49
CA PHE A 92 -9.46 11.43 2.69
C PHE A 92 -9.85 11.52 1.21
N TRP A 93 -10.33 10.43 0.61
CA TRP A 93 -10.82 10.44 -0.78
C TRP A 93 -11.98 11.43 -0.97
N LEU A 94 -12.97 11.41 -0.07
CA LEU A 94 -14.08 12.35 -0.10
C LEU A 94 -13.59 13.80 0.02
N GLU A 95 -12.56 14.04 0.85
CA GLU A 95 -11.95 15.36 0.99
C GLU A 95 -11.27 15.83 -0.30
N ILE A 96 -10.45 14.98 -0.94
CA ILE A 96 -9.77 15.29 -2.20
C ILE A 96 -10.76 15.51 -3.35
N GLU A 97 -11.84 14.75 -3.39
CA GLU A 97 -12.91 14.90 -4.38
C GLU A 97 -13.56 16.29 -4.33
N THR A 98 -13.59 16.96 -3.17
CA THR A 98 -14.10 18.34 -3.06
C THR A 98 -13.28 19.36 -3.86
N ILE A 99 -11.99 19.08 -4.11
CA ILE A 99 -11.13 19.96 -4.91
C ILE A 99 -11.29 19.58 -6.38
N SER A 100 -12.33 20.06 -7.06
CA SER A 100 -12.57 19.69 -8.47
C SER A 100 -11.47 20.21 -9.42
N VAL A 101 -10.71 19.30 -10.02
CA VAL A 101 -9.73 19.54 -11.10
C VAL A 101 -10.23 18.94 -12.40
N LEU A 102 -9.85 19.53 -13.53
CA LEU A 102 -10.24 19.05 -14.85
C LEU A 102 -9.34 17.89 -15.28
N SER A 103 -9.92 16.77 -15.67
CA SER A 103 -9.16 15.72 -16.38
C SER A 103 -8.56 16.26 -17.68
N PRO A 104 -7.53 15.60 -18.26
CA PRO A 104 -6.95 16.05 -19.53
C PRO A 104 -7.97 16.15 -20.67
N PHE A 105 -9.00 15.29 -20.62
CA PHE A 105 -10.09 15.32 -21.57
C PHE A 105 -10.98 16.56 -21.40
N GLU A 106 -11.44 16.83 -20.18
CA GLU A 106 -12.25 18.01 -19.86
C GLU A 106 -11.48 19.31 -20.14
N TRP A 107 -10.17 19.33 -19.87
CA TRP A 107 -9.29 20.44 -20.22
C TRP A 107 -9.27 20.70 -21.72
N ASN A 108 -9.10 19.65 -22.53
CA ASN A 108 -9.14 19.75 -23.99
C ASN A 108 -10.50 20.22 -24.51
N GLU A 109 -11.60 19.71 -23.95
CA GLU A 109 -12.95 20.17 -24.32
C GLU A 109 -13.13 21.66 -24.03
N LYS A 110 -12.70 22.13 -22.84
CA LYS A 110 -12.76 23.55 -22.48
C LYS A 110 -11.90 24.41 -23.40
N CYS A 111 -10.67 23.98 -23.70
CA CYS A 111 -9.79 24.70 -24.62
C CYS A 111 -10.38 24.78 -26.03
N THR A 112 -10.97 23.68 -26.53
CA THR A 112 -11.60 23.62 -27.85
C THR A 112 -12.83 24.51 -27.91
N PHE A 113 -13.64 24.52 -26.85
CA PHE A 113 -14.80 25.40 -26.73
C PHE A 113 -14.39 26.88 -26.79
N LEU A 114 -13.37 27.29 -26.03
CA LEU A 114 -12.87 28.67 -26.04
C LEU A 114 -12.31 29.07 -27.41
N LYS A 115 -11.56 28.18 -28.06
CA LYS A 115 -11.05 28.41 -29.43
C LYS A 115 -12.18 28.59 -30.44
N LYS A 116 -13.24 27.79 -30.33
CA LYS A 116 -14.41 27.90 -31.21
C LYS A 116 -15.16 29.20 -30.98
N ALA A 117 -15.34 29.62 -29.72
CA ALA A 117 -15.97 30.91 -29.40
C ALA A 117 -15.22 32.11 -29.99
N LEU A 118 -13.88 32.06 -29.99
CA LEU A 118 -13.03 33.05 -30.67
C LEU A 118 -13.22 33.03 -32.19
N GLN A 119 -13.23 31.85 -32.82
CA GLN A 119 -13.41 31.69 -34.27
C GLN A 119 -14.78 32.17 -34.75
N ASP A 120 -15.82 31.88 -33.97
CA ASP A 120 -17.20 32.25 -34.28
C ASP A 120 -17.51 33.73 -33.94
N GLY A 121 -16.52 34.47 -33.41
CA GLY A 121 -16.65 35.91 -33.11
C GLY A 121 -17.43 36.26 -31.84
N TYR A 122 -17.69 35.28 -30.97
CA TYR A 122 -18.36 35.48 -29.67
C TYR A 122 -17.43 36.02 -28.58
N MET A 123 -16.13 36.08 -28.87
CA MET A 123 -15.07 36.50 -27.95
C MET A 123 -13.92 37.15 -28.75
N ASP A 124 -13.28 38.18 -28.21
CA ASP A 124 -12.06 38.75 -28.79
C ASP A 124 -10.78 38.05 -28.28
N ALA A 125 -9.64 38.33 -28.91
CA ALA A 125 -8.37 37.69 -28.58
C ALA A 125 -7.92 37.98 -27.14
N ASP A 126 -8.12 39.21 -26.66
CA ASP A 126 -7.69 39.64 -25.32
C ASP A 126 -8.50 38.92 -24.22
N ILE A 127 -9.82 38.79 -24.42
CA ILE A 127 -10.72 38.04 -23.53
C ILE A 127 -10.38 36.54 -23.58
N TYR A 128 -10.05 35.99 -24.75
CA TYR A 128 -9.64 34.60 -24.89
C TYR A 128 -8.37 34.29 -24.10
N GLU A 129 -7.31 35.07 -24.31
CA GLU A 129 -6.03 34.88 -23.62
C GLU A 129 -6.18 35.03 -22.11
N LYS A 130 -6.92 36.06 -21.66
CA LYS A 130 -7.20 36.25 -20.24
C LYS A 130 -7.96 35.07 -19.65
N THR A 131 -9.03 34.62 -20.32
CA THR A 131 -9.86 33.50 -19.83
C THR A 131 -9.05 32.21 -19.75
N LEU A 132 -8.19 31.94 -20.74
CA LEU A 132 -7.33 30.76 -20.74
C LEU A 132 -6.29 30.82 -19.61
N ASN A 133 -5.67 31.97 -19.40
CA ASN A 133 -4.70 32.17 -18.31
C ASN A 133 -5.37 32.04 -16.94
N ASP A 134 -6.52 32.68 -16.71
CA ASP A 134 -7.27 32.60 -15.46
C ASP A 134 -7.68 31.14 -15.15
N LEU A 135 -8.13 30.40 -16.17
CA LEU A 135 -8.47 28.99 -16.03
C LEU A 135 -7.25 28.13 -15.71
N THR A 136 -6.10 28.39 -16.35
CA THR A 136 -4.84 27.68 -16.13
C THR A 136 -4.35 27.88 -14.70
N ILE A 137 -4.25 29.14 -14.25
CA ILE A 137 -3.83 29.50 -12.89
C ILE A 137 -4.75 28.86 -11.85
N MET A 138 -6.07 28.88 -12.08
CA MET A 138 -7.03 28.24 -11.19
C MET A 138 -6.80 26.72 -11.09
N MET A 139 -6.58 26.05 -12.23
CA MET A 139 -6.33 24.61 -12.23
C MET A 139 -5.01 24.27 -11.53
N GLU A 140 -3.92 24.96 -11.85
CA GLU A 140 -2.61 24.76 -11.19
C GLU A 140 -2.72 24.90 -9.67
N LYS A 141 -3.42 25.94 -9.19
CA LYS A 141 -3.64 26.14 -7.76
C LYS A 141 -4.37 24.94 -7.12
N LYS A 142 -5.39 24.41 -7.77
CA LYS A 142 -6.16 23.26 -7.28
C LYS A 142 -5.35 21.96 -7.33
N TYR A 143 -4.54 21.77 -8.37
CA TYR A 143 -3.62 20.63 -8.48
C TYR A 143 -2.62 20.63 -7.33
N PHE A 144 -1.98 21.78 -7.11
CA PHE A 144 -1.02 21.94 -6.02
C PHE A 144 -1.65 21.74 -4.64
N GLU A 145 -2.90 22.18 -4.46
CA GLU A 145 -3.64 21.94 -3.22
C GLU A 145 -3.92 20.45 -3.00
N ARG A 146 -4.35 19.71 -4.04
CA ARG A 146 -4.51 18.25 -3.96
C ARG A 146 -3.19 17.58 -3.62
N GLU A 147 -2.12 17.92 -4.32
CA GLU A 147 -0.79 17.35 -4.12
C GLU A 147 -0.32 17.53 -2.68
N LYS A 148 -0.40 18.74 -2.12
CA LYS A 148 -0.05 19.00 -0.73
C LYS A 148 -0.86 18.21 0.28
N ARG A 149 -2.16 18.03 0.04
CA ARG A 149 -3.01 17.23 0.93
C ARG A 149 -2.66 15.76 0.85
N CYS A 150 -2.34 15.26 -0.34
CA CYS A 150 -1.78 13.92 -0.51
C CYS A 150 -0.47 13.77 0.25
N GLU A 151 0.50 14.68 0.07
CA GLU A 151 1.77 14.63 0.80
C GLU A 151 1.58 14.62 2.32
N ALA A 152 0.70 15.47 2.84
CA ALA A 152 0.39 15.53 4.27
C ALA A 152 -0.23 14.22 4.79
N PHE A 153 -1.20 13.67 4.06
CA PHE A 153 -1.82 12.38 4.38
C PHE A 153 -0.76 11.25 4.37
N LEU A 154 0.07 11.19 3.34
CA LEU A 154 1.14 10.20 3.26
C LEU A 154 2.12 10.37 4.41
N HIS A 155 2.54 11.60 4.76
CA HIS A 155 3.46 11.84 5.87
C HIS A 155 2.92 11.44 7.24
N GLN A 156 1.62 11.61 7.48
CA GLN A 156 0.97 11.20 8.71
C GLN A 156 0.91 9.67 8.83
N TYR A 157 0.57 8.98 7.74
CA TYR A 157 0.22 7.56 7.77
C TYR A 157 1.33 6.61 7.30
N LEU A 158 2.38 7.10 6.61
CA LEU A 158 3.57 6.31 6.25
C LEU A 158 4.28 5.73 7.47
N PRO A 159 4.58 6.52 8.54
CA PRO A 159 5.25 5.98 9.72
C PRO A 159 4.32 5.03 10.50
N GLU A 160 3.05 5.41 10.67
CA GLU A 160 2.05 4.67 11.43
C GLU A 160 1.74 3.30 10.81
N TYR A 161 1.82 3.17 9.48
CA TYR A 161 1.46 1.94 8.76
C TYR A 161 2.59 1.35 7.92
N SER A 162 3.84 1.76 8.16
CA SER A 162 5.03 1.21 7.48
C SER A 162 5.13 -0.32 7.62
N HIS A 163 4.68 -0.90 8.74
CA HIS A 163 4.64 -2.35 8.96
C HIS A 163 3.60 -3.09 8.10
N LEU A 164 2.69 -2.36 7.44
CA LEU A 164 1.68 -2.88 6.51
C LEU A 164 2.14 -2.85 5.04
N GLN A 165 3.34 -2.32 4.75
CA GLN A 165 3.88 -2.17 3.39
C GLN A 165 3.95 -3.48 2.57
N ASN A 166 3.98 -4.65 3.23
CA ASN A 166 3.98 -5.95 2.55
C ASN A 166 2.56 -6.50 2.27
N HIS A 167 1.51 -5.87 2.80
CA HIS A 167 0.11 -6.31 2.63
C HIS A 167 -0.68 -5.41 1.71
N PHE A 168 -0.40 -4.11 1.72
CA PHE A 168 -0.92 -3.18 0.75
C PHE A 168 0.19 -2.82 -0.21
N SER A 169 -0.11 -2.82 -1.50
CA SER A 169 0.74 -2.25 -2.54
C SER A 169 0.83 -0.74 -2.35
N TRP A 170 1.50 -0.31 -1.27
CA TRP A 170 1.61 1.07 -0.81
C TRP A 170 2.33 1.92 -1.85
N ILE A 171 3.32 1.32 -2.52
CA ILE A 171 4.00 1.89 -3.67
C ILE A 171 3.02 2.10 -4.82
N ARG A 172 2.08 1.17 -5.09
CA ARG A 172 1.06 1.29 -6.14
C ARG A 172 -0.04 2.30 -5.76
N PHE A 173 -0.43 2.38 -4.49
CA PHE A 173 -1.34 3.40 -3.96
C PHE A 173 -0.74 4.80 -4.12
N CYS A 174 0.53 4.97 -3.75
CA CYS A 174 1.29 6.19 -4.06
C CYS A 174 1.38 6.39 -5.56
N TYR A 175 1.77 5.39 -6.34
CA TYR A 175 1.92 5.47 -7.81
C TYR A 175 0.60 5.86 -8.51
N GLU A 176 -0.54 5.33 -8.07
CA GLU A 176 -1.86 5.64 -8.61
C GLU A 176 -2.34 7.04 -8.19
N LEU A 177 -1.86 7.56 -7.06
CA LEU A 177 -2.08 8.95 -6.60
C LEU A 177 -1.08 9.95 -7.20
N THR A 178 0.18 9.57 -7.42
CA THR A 178 1.29 10.47 -7.76
C THR A 178 1.83 10.31 -9.19
N GLU A 179 1.55 9.23 -9.93
CA GLU A 179 2.03 9.08 -11.32
C GLU A 179 0.95 8.66 -12.35
N LYS A 180 0.78 9.56 -13.32
CA LYS A 180 0.49 9.32 -14.75
C LYS A 180 -0.95 9.36 -15.25
N LYS A 181 -1.62 10.50 -14.99
CA LYS A 181 -2.41 11.18 -16.05
C LYS A 181 -2.00 12.62 -16.35
N HIS A 182 -1.18 13.27 -15.53
CA HIS A 182 -0.87 14.70 -15.70
C HIS A 182 0.58 15.03 -16.12
N LEU A 183 1.55 14.11 -15.99
CA LEU A 183 2.96 14.35 -16.35
C LEU A 183 3.44 13.65 -17.63
N LEU A 184 2.52 13.13 -18.46
CA LEU A 184 2.81 12.52 -19.77
C LEU A 184 2.26 13.34 -20.96
N LEU A 185 1.97 14.62 -20.74
CA LEU A 185 1.54 15.57 -21.79
C LEU A 185 2.41 16.85 -21.83
N LEU A 186 3.67 16.73 -21.41
CA LEU A 186 4.80 17.53 -21.86
C LEU A 186 5.82 16.57 -22.49
#